data_AF-A0A495JT11-F1
#
_entry.id   AF-A0A495JT11-F1
#
_cell.length_a   1.000
_cell.length_b   1.000
_cell.length_c   1.000
_cell.angle_alpha   90.00
_cell.angle_beta   90.00
_cell.angle_gamma   90.00
#
_symmetry.space_group_name_H-M   'P 1'
#
loop_
_entity.id
_entity.type
_entity.pdbx_description
1 polymer ?
#
loop_
_entity_poly.entity_id
_entity_poly.type
_entity_poly.pdbx_seq_one_letter_code
_entity_poly.pdbx_strand_id
1 'polypeptide(L)'
;MTDDISQQPLARAVLKALTRTRGANDPLGSLARSVLGGEVNLRAAAGHSWYGQALGDAFAESLAQRDDLAPAERVEIDRQAGRLRDAGEQSRVDGDSTSGSVPSEDSAR
;
A
#
# COMPACT_ATOMS: atom_id res chain seq x y z
N MET A 1 -17.18 1.63 -5.08
CA MET A 1 -16.88 1.36 -3.66
C MET A 1 -15.52 0.68 -3.64
N THR A 2 -14.46 1.47 -3.80
CA THR A 2 -13.60 2.15 -2.80
C THR A 2 -12.29 1.37 -2.85
N ASP A 3 -11.26 1.99 -3.43
CA ASP A 3 -9.87 1.51 -3.38
C ASP A 3 -9.47 1.37 -1.91
N ASP A 4 -9.84 0.26 -1.29
CA ASP A 4 -9.54 0.01 0.11
C ASP A 4 -8.07 -0.37 0.18
N ILE A 5 -7.28 0.51 0.79
CA ILE A 5 -5.86 0.27 1.07
C ILE A 5 -5.66 -1.04 1.84
N SER A 6 -6.68 -1.52 2.57
CA SER A 6 -6.67 -2.82 3.24
C SER A 6 -6.43 -3.97 2.25
N GLN A 7 -6.97 -3.83 1.04
CA GLN A 7 -6.84 -4.79 -0.04
C GLN A 7 -5.55 -4.59 -0.82
N GLN A 8 -4.65 -3.68 -0.46
CA GLN A 8 -3.38 -3.45 -1.17
C GLN A 8 -2.18 -3.54 -0.21
N PRO A 9 -1.64 -4.75 0.04
CA PRO A 9 -0.62 -4.94 1.08
C PRO A 9 0.67 -4.15 0.84
N LEU A 10 1.10 -4.05 -0.41
CA LEU A 10 2.25 -3.21 -0.80
C LEU A 10 1.98 -1.73 -0.50
N ALA A 11 0.83 -1.21 -0.92
CA ALA A 11 0.46 0.19 -0.66
C ALA A 11 0.40 0.46 0.85
N ARG A 12 -0.23 -0.44 1.62
CA ARG A 12 -0.27 -0.37 3.09
C ARG A 12 1.13 -0.40 3.72
N ALA A 13 2.05 -1.23 3.20
CA ALA A 13 3.43 -1.29 3.67
C ALA A 13 4.20 0.01 3.38
N VAL A 14 4.02 0.60 2.20
CA VAL A 14 4.61 1.89 1.83
C VAL A 14 4.10 3.00 2.74
N LEU A 15 2.79 3.09 2.97
CA LEU A 15 2.24 4.09 3.89
C LEU A 15 2.76 3.91 5.32
N LYS A 16 2.88 2.67 5.80
CA LYS A 16 3.50 2.39 7.12
C LYS A 16 4.97 2.80 7.18
N ALA A 17 5.71 2.67 6.08
CA ALA A 17 7.08 3.16 6.01
C ALA A 17 7.11 4.68 6.09
N LEU A 18 6.27 5.37 5.31
CA LEU A 18 6.16 6.84 5.31
C LEU A 18 5.78 7.40 6.68
N THR A 19 4.88 6.78 7.43
CA THR A 19 4.53 7.26 8.79
C THR A 19 5.69 7.12 9.79
N ARG A 20 6.62 6.19 9.56
CA ARG A 20 7.80 5.97 10.41
C ARG A 20 8.96 6.88 10.03
N THR A 21 9.17 7.09 8.73
CA THR A 21 10.33 7.85 8.23
C THR A 21 10.06 9.33 8.08
N ARG A 22 8.79 9.76 8.03
CA ARG A 22 8.40 11.16 7.83
C ARG A 22 7.52 11.70 8.95
N GLY A 23 7.78 12.95 9.33
CA GLY A 23 7.11 13.63 10.44
C GLY A 23 5.62 13.93 10.20
N ALA A 24 4.94 14.48 11.21
CA ALA A 24 3.55 14.91 11.11
C ALA A 24 3.38 16.15 10.19
N ASN A 25 4.40 16.99 10.14
CA ASN A 25 4.42 18.21 9.33
C ASN A 25 4.91 17.97 7.89
N ASP A 26 5.26 16.73 7.54
CA ASP A 26 5.62 16.34 6.18
C ASP A 26 4.34 15.92 5.42
N PRO A 27 4.11 16.40 4.18
CA PRO A 27 2.90 16.10 3.43
C PRO A 27 2.68 14.60 3.18
N LEU A 28 3.75 13.83 2.93
CA LEU A 28 3.64 12.39 2.70
C LEU A 28 3.44 11.62 4.01
N GLY A 29 4.07 12.08 5.09
CA GLY A 29 3.83 11.56 6.43
C GLY A 29 2.38 11.80 6.87
N SER A 30 1.85 13.00 6.63
CA SER A 30 0.46 13.37 6.93
C SER A 30 -0.53 12.56 6.09
N LEU A 31 -0.34 12.49 4.76
CA LEU A 31 -1.12 11.63 3.87
C LEU A 31 -1.16 10.19 4.36
N ALA A 32 -0.01 9.62 4.73
CA ALA A 32 0.07 8.23 5.14
C ALA A 32 -0.70 7.95 6.43
N ARG A 33 -0.70 8.90 7.38
CA ARG A 33 -1.51 8.77 8.61
C ARG A 33 -3.00 8.88 8.31
N SER A 34 -3.42 9.87 7.53
CA SER A 34 -4.84 10.06 7.21
C SER A 34 -5.42 8.88 6.42
N VAL A 35 -4.65 8.31 5.49
CA VAL A 35 -5.09 7.11 4.74
C VAL A 35 -5.11 5.86 5.62
N LEU A 36 -4.08 5.63 6.46
CA LEU A 36 -4.07 4.47 7.36
C LEU A 36 -5.08 4.57 8.49
N GLY A 37 -5.41 5.79 8.93
CA GLY A 37 -6.44 6.09 9.93
C GLY A 37 -7.86 6.02 9.38
N GLY A 38 -8.04 5.89 8.06
CA GLY A 38 -9.34 5.85 7.41
C GLY A 38 -10.05 7.20 7.30
N GLU A 39 -9.37 8.31 7.60
CA GLU A 39 -9.89 9.67 7.46
C GLU A 39 -10.19 10.01 6.00
N VAL A 40 -9.38 9.45 5.09
CA VAL A 40 -9.47 9.69 3.65
C VAL A 40 -9.01 8.45 2.89
N ASN A 41 -9.64 8.14 1.75
CA ASN A 41 -9.13 7.07 0.87
C ASN A 41 -7.96 7.56 0.00
N LEU A 42 -7.16 6.64 -0.53
CA LEU A 42 -5.98 6.98 -1.34
C LEU A 42 -6.28 7.95 -2.50
N ARG A 43 -7.38 7.72 -3.22
CA ARG A 43 -7.76 8.53 -4.38
C ARG A 43 -8.08 9.97 -3.98
N ALA A 44 -8.84 10.14 -2.90
CA ALA A 44 -9.16 11.46 -2.36
C ALA A 44 -7.93 12.16 -1.80
N ALA A 45 -7.02 11.43 -1.15
CA ALA A 45 -5.76 11.98 -0.65
C ALA A 45 -4.86 12.46 -1.81
N ALA A 46 -4.71 11.66 -2.87
CA ALA A 46 -3.92 12.04 -4.05
C ALA A 46 -4.49 13.26 -4.80
N GLY A 47 -5.82 13.47 -4.74
CA GLY A 47 -6.48 14.64 -5.32
C GLY A 47 -6.32 15.93 -4.52
N HIS A 48 -5.84 15.86 -3.27
CA HIS A 48 -5.59 17.04 -2.45
C HIS A 48 -4.29 17.71 -2.88
N SER A 49 -4.33 19.00 -3.22
CA SER A 49 -3.21 19.71 -3.87
C SER A 49 -1.88 19.59 -3.12
N TRP A 50 -1.90 19.71 -1.79
CA TRP A 50 -0.69 19.61 -0.96
C TRP A 50 -0.07 18.20 -0.96
N TYR A 51 -0.91 17.16 -0.93
CA TYR A 51 -0.47 15.78 -0.94
C TYR A 51 -0.05 15.33 -2.33
N GLY A 52 -0.83 15.67 -3.35
CA GLY A 52 -0.58 15.35 -4.74
C GLY A 52 0.74 15.96 -5.24
N GLN A 53 1.01 17.22 -4.89
CA GLN A 53 2.27 17.87 -5.24
C GLN A 53 3.46 17.14 -4.61
N ALA A 54 3.42 16.87 -3.31
CA ALA A 54 4.50 16.18 -2.62
C ALA A 54 4.73 14.74 -3.12
N LEU A 55 3.65 14.05 -3.53
CA LEU A 55 3.74 12.74 -4.17
C LEU A 55 4.43 12.84 -5.53
N GLY A 56 4.06 13.85 -6.34
CA GLY A 56 4.69 14.12 -7.63
C GLY A 56 6.18 14.42 -7.49
N ASP A 57 6.53 15.32 -6.57
CA ASP A 57 7.91 15.73 -6.33
C ASP A 57 8.77 14.55 -5.85
N ALA A 58 8.28 13.78 -4.87
CA ALA A 58 9.00 12.60 -4.38
C ALA A 58 9.11 11.48 -5.44
N PHE A 59 8.12 11.36 -6.33
CA PHE A 59 8.19 10.41 -7.44
C PHE A 59 9.24 10.84 -8.47
N ALA A 60 9.27 12.12 -8.84
CA ALA A 60 10.27 12.65 -9.76
C ALA A 60 11.69 12.52 -9.19
N GLU A 61 11.88 12.82 -7.90
CA GLU A 61 13.14 12.63 -7.20
C GLU A 61 13.58 11.15 -7.20
N SER A 62 12.67 10.24 -6.90
CA SER A 62 12.94 8.80 -6.90
C SER A 62 13.33 8.27 -8.30
N LEU A 63 12.69 8.79 -9.35
CA LEU A 63 13.07 8.45 -10.72
C LEU A 63 14.48 8.94 -11.07
N ALA A 64 14.82 10.18 -10.70
CA ALA A 64 16.16 10.71 -10.91
C ALA A 64 17.22 9.89 -10.16
N GLN A 65 16.96 9.56 -8.88
CA GLN A 65 17.85 8.70 -8.09
C GLN A 65 18.00 7.31 -8.72
N ARG A 66 16.92 6.72 -9.23
CA ARG A 66 16.97 5.44 -9.93
C ARG A 66 17.84 5.53 -11.19
N ASP A 67 17.80 6.66 -11.89
CA ASP A 67 18.58 6.90 -13.11
C ASP A 67 20.08 7.08 -12.85
N ASP A 68 20.47 7.37 -11.61
CA ASP A 68 21.88 7.42 -11.19
C ASP A 68 22.40 6.06 -10.66
N LEU A 69 21.52 5.10 -10.36
CA LEU A 69 21.93 3.79 -9.84
C LEU A 69 22.61 2.92 -10.89
N ALA A 70 23.57 2.11 -10.44
CA ALA A 70 24.18 1.09 -11.28
C ALA A 70 23.14 0.04 -11.70
N PRO A 71 23.28 -0.60 -12.88
CA PRO A 71 22.32 -1.59 -13.37
C PRO A 71 22.04 -2.73 -12.37
N ALA A 72 23.06 -3.19 -11.65
CA ALA A 72 22.92 -4.25 -10.64
C ALA A 72 22.04 -3.83 -9.45
N GLU A 73 22.13 -2.56 -9.03
CA GLU A 73 21.34 -2.02 -7.92
C GLU A 73 19.88 -1.86 -8.33
N ARG A 74 19.62 -1.40 -9.58
CA ARG A 74 18.27 -1.33 -10.13
C ARG A 74 17.59 -2.71 -10.17
N VAL A 75 18.32 -3.73 -10.61
CA VAL A 75 17.81 -5.11 -10.67
C VAL A 75 17.47 -5.63 -9.28
N GLU A 76 18.25 -5.33 -8.26
CA GLU A 76 17.95 -5.78 -6.89
C GLU A 76 16.75 -5.03 -6.30
N ILE A 77 16.60 -3.73 -6.57
CA ILE A 77 15.40 -2.97 -6.19
C ILE A 77 14.15 -3.56 -6.85
N ASP A 78 14.21 -3.83 -8.17
CA ASP A 78 13.09 -4.42 -8.89
C ASP A 78 12.74 -5.83 -8.36
N ARG A 79 13.77 -6.62 -8.00
CA ARG A 79 13.58 -7.94 -7.37
C ARG A 79 12.92 -7.81 -5.99
N GLN A 80 13.34 -6.87 -5.16
CA GLN A 80 12.75 -6.60 -3.85
C GLN A 80 11.29 -6.14 -3.95
N ALA A 81 11.01 -5.24 -4.88
CA ALA A 81 9.65 -4.78 -5.16
C ALA A 81 8.75 -5.94 -5.64
N GLY A 82 9.28 -6.84 -6.48
CA GLY A 82 8.60 -8.07 -6.90
C GLY A 82 8.20 -8.94 -5.70
N ARG A 83 9.15 -9.26 -4.80
CA ARG A 83 8.87 -10.06 -3.60
C ARG A 83 7.77 -9.45 -2.72
N LEU A 84 7.77 -8.13 -2.54
CA LEU A 84 6.76 -7.43 -1.75
C LEU A 84 5.37 -7.47 -2.41
N ARG A 85 5.31 -7.39 -3.73
CA ARG A 85 4.05 -7.55 -4.49
C ARG A 85 3.51 -8.96 -4.34
N ASP A 86 4.34 -9.97 -4.57
CA ASP A 86 3.95 -11.38 -4.53
C ASP A 86 3.50 -11.80 -3.11
N ALA A 87 4.20 -11.36 -2.07
CA ALA A 87 3.78 -11.56 -0.69
C ALA A 87 2.42 -10.90 -0.39
N GLY A 88 2.15 -9.75 -1.01
CA GLY A 88 0.85 -9.10 -0.95
C GLY A 88 -0.25 -9.89 -1.65
N GLU A 89 0.02 -10.48 -2.81
CA GLU A 89 -0.94 -11.34 -3.52
C GLU A 89 -1.24 -12.63 -2.73
N GLN A 90 -0.21 -13.28 -2.17
CA GLN A 90 -0.39 -14.47 -1.32
C GLN A 90 -1.28 -14.18 -0.12
N SER A 91 -1.08 -13.04 0.55
CA SER A 91 -1.91 -12.61 1.69
C SER A 91 -3.37 -12.29 1.33
N ARG A 92 -3.71 -12.07 0.04
CA ARG A 92 -5.10 -11.92 -0.41
C ARG A 92 -5.78 -13.27 -0.64
N VAL A 93 -5.05 -14.26 -1.14
CA VAL A 93 -5.56 -15.61 -1.42
C VAL A 93 -5.95 -16.33 -0.11
N ASP A 94 -5.21 -16.11 0.96
CA ASP A 94 -5.49 -16.71 2.27
C ASP A 94 -6.72 -16.10 2.99
N GLY A 95 -7.19 -14.92 2.55
CA GLY A 95 -8.33 -14.22 3.15
C GLY A 95 -9.71 -14.58 2.59
N ASP A 96 -9.77 -15.29 1.46
CA ASP A 96 -11.02 -15.64 0.75
C ASP A 96 -11.56 -17.04 1.11
N SER A 97 -10.90 -17.77 2.01
CA SER A 97 -11.28 -19.14 2.36
C SER A 97 -12.32 -19.26 3.50
N THR A 98 -13.10 -18.22 3.81
CA THR A 98 -14.15 -18.30 4.85
C THR A 98 -15.51 -17.84 4.34
N SER A 99 -16.08 -18.58 3.39
CA SER A 99 -17.54 -18.62 3.21
C SER A 99 -18.00 -19.91 2.54
N GLY A 100 -18.77 -20.69 3.29
CA GLY A 100 -19.83 -21.54 2.70
C GLY A 100 -19.71 -23.05 2.91
N SER A 101 -20.02 -23.54 4.12
CA SER A 101 -21.09 -24.55 4.34
C SER A 101 -20.90 -25.27 5.67
N VAL A 102 -21.69 -24.88 6.66
CA VAL A 102 -22.00 -25.72 7.83
C VAL A 102 -22.84 -26.90 7.35
N PRO A 103 -22.48 -28.17 7.65
CA PRO A 103 -23.41 -29.27 7.45
C PRO A 103 -24.58 -29.09 8.41
N SER A 104 -25.79 -29.01 7.88
CA SER A 104 -27.01 -29.07 8.68
C SER A 104 -27.15 -30.49 9.23
N GLU A 105 -26.80 -30.69 10.49
CA GLU A 105 -27.30 -31.83 11.26
C GLU A 105 -28.76 -31.54 11.63
N ASP A 106 -29.67 -31.92 10.72
CA ASP A 106 -31.09 -32.05 11.06
C ASP A 106 -31.25 -33.29 11.94
N SER A 107 -31.15 -33.04 13.25
CA SER A 107 -31.51 -34.00 14.29
C SER A 107 -32.89 -33.58 14.82
N ALA A 108 -33.96 -34.15 14.26
CA ALA A 108 -35.29 -34.04 14.86
C ALA A 108 -36.19 -35.22 14.47
N ARG A 109 -36.21 -36.20 15.39
CA ARG A 109 -37.31 -37.11 15.77
C ARG A 109 -37.91 -38.07 14.73
#